data_AF-G2PB87-F1
#
_entry.id   AF-G2PB87-F1
#
_cell.length_a   1.000
_cell.length_b   1.000
_cell.length_c   1.000
_cell.angle_alpha   90.00
_cell.angle_beta   90.00
_cell.angle_gamma   90.00
#
_symmetry.space_group_name_H-M   'P 1'
#
loop_
_entity.id
_entity.type
_entity.pdbx_description
1 polymer ?
#
loop_
_entity_poly.entity_id
_entity_poly.type
_entity_poly.pdbx_seq_one_letter_code
_entity_poly.pdbx_strand_id
1 'polypeptide(L)'
;MSAGNGITRGRYRFAEWTLTAMPAMAVRHFGKCLTCGERSADTADADDAQMWCLKHAGLTHHSGYELSAFQYFNAAMTDPGEEPHANWTEVTPRLGAECPGGPRPPAATHRRGTGPGDGERVSPGGPG
;
A
#
# COMPACT_ATOMS: atom_id res chain seq x y z
N MET A 1 -17.88 -1.56 -63.89
CA MET A 1 -18.48 -1.36 -62.56
C MET A 1 -17.55 -2.02 -61.57
N SER A 2 -16.89 -1.22 -60.73
CA SER A 2 -15.79 -1.65 -59.85
C SER A 2 -16.31 -2.45 -58.65
N ALA A 3 -15.72 -3.62 -58.39
CA ALA A 3 -15.82 -4.28 -57.10
C ALA A 3 -14.79 -3.65 -56.15
N GLY A 4 -15.26 -2.93 -55.14
CA GLY A 4 -14.41 -2.33 -54.12
C GLY A 4 -13.84 -3.41 -53.21
N ASN A 5 -12.50 -3.49 -53.13
CA ASN A 5 -11.81 -4.27 -52.11
C ASN A 5 -12.15 -3.71 -50.72
N GLY A 6 -12.93 -4.46 -49.95
CA GLY A 6 -13.23 -4.14 -48.55
C GLY A 6 -11.95 -4.26 -47.71
N ILE A 7 -11.41 -3.12 -47.27
CA ILE A 7 -10.32 -3.08 -46.30
C ILE A 7 -10.88 -3.60 -44.96
N THR A 8 -10.42 -4.77 -44.51
CA THR A 8 -10.73 -5.29 -43.17
C THR A 8 -10.01 -4.42 -42.14
N ARG A 9 -10.74 -3.53 -41.47
CA ARG A 9 -10.22 -2.79 -40.31
C ARG A 9 -10.10 -3.75 -39.12
N GLY A 10 -8.87 -4.08 -38.74
CA GLY A 10 -8.61 -4.78 -37.48
C GLY A 10 -9.01 -3.92 -36.28
N ARG A 11 -9.81 -4.47 -35.36
CA ARG A 11 -10.09 -3.84 -34.07
C ARG A 11 -9.02 -4.26 -33.07
N TYR A 12 -8.09 -3.35 -32.77
CA TYR A 12 -7.25 -3.49 -31.59
C TYR A 12 -8.09 -3.17 -30.35
N ARG A 13 -8.04 -4.05 -29.34
CA ARG A 13 -8.53 -3.74 -28.00
C ARG A 13 -7.33 -3.58 -27.09
N PHE A 14 -7.31 -2.49 -26.33
CA PHE A 14 -6.38 -2.34 -25.23
C PHE A 14 -6.87 -3.26 -24.11
N ALA A 15 -6.09 -4.27 -23.76
CA ALA A 15 -6.30 -5.02 -22.52
C ALA A 15 -5.72 -4.18 -21.39
N GLU A 16 -6.45 -4.07 -20.30
CA GLU A 16 -5.93 -3.44 -19.09
C GLU A 16 -4.97 -4.41 -18.39
N TRP A 17 -3.84 -3.88 -17.93
CA TRP A 17 -2.80 -4.65 -17.25
C TRP A 17 -2.53 -4.02 -15.90
N THR A 18 -2.26 -4.86 -14.90
CA THR A 18 -1.80 -4.44 -13.58
C THR A 18 -0.40 -5.01 -13.31
N LEU A 19 0.38 -4.28 -12.53
CA LEU A 19 1.68 -4.72 -12.01
C LEU A 19 1.54 -5.00 -10.51
N THR A 20 2.00 -6.16 -10.07
CA THR A 20 2.07 -6.51 -8.66
C THR A 20 3.52 -6.79 -8.28
N ALA A 21 4.01 -6.13 -7.23
CA ALA A 21 5.36 -6.34 -6.72
C ALA A 21 5.51 -7.82 -6.30
N MET A 22 6.67 -8.42 -6.63
CA MET A 22 6.97 -9.79 -6.22
C MET A 22 7.46 -9.79 -4.76
N PRO A 23 6.68 -10.25 -3.77
CA PRO A 23 7.05 -10.13 -2.36
C PRO A 23 8.28 -10.96 -1.98
N ALA A 24 8.56 -12.04 -2.71
CA ALA A 24 9.75 -12.85 -2.54
C ALA A 24 11.04 -12.17 -3.05
N MET A 25 10.91 -11.11 -3.86
CA MET A 25 12.03 -10.41 -4.48
C MET A 25 12.07 -8.97 -3.95
N ALA A 26 12.75 -8.79 -2.81
CA ALA A 26 12.96 -7.49 -2.20
C ALA A 26 13.67 -6.51 -3.17
N VAL A 27 13.60 -5.22 -2.88
CA VAL A 27 14.36 -4.19 -3.60
C VAL A 27 15.84 -4.55 -3.57
N ARG A 28 16.50 -4.42 -4.73
CA ARG A 28 17.92 -4.70 -4.91
C ARG A 28 18.63 -3.43 -5.33
N HIS A 29 19.90 -3.35 -4.97
CA HIS A 29 20.77 -2.22 -5.22
C HIS A 29 22.01 -2.68 -5.99
N PHE A 30 22.52 -1.84 -6.88
CA PHE A 30 23.85 -2.01 -7.45
C PHE A 30 24.50 -0.66 -7.72
N GLY A 31 25.83 -0.64 -7.70
CA GLY A 31 26.64 0.48 -8.13
C GLY A 31 27.17 0.27 -9.54
N LYS A 32 27.30 1.35 -10.32
CA LYS A 32 27.92 1.34 -11.65
C LYS A 32 28.92 2.49 -11.76
N CYS A 33 30.13 2.20 -12.22
CA CYS A 33 31.10 3.23 -12.56
C CYS A 33 30.73 3.86 -13.90
N LEU A 34 30.66 5.20 -13.95
CA LEU A 34 30.31 5.93 -15.16
C LEU A 34 31.49 6.09 -16.13
N THR A 35 32.72 5.93 -15.65
CA THR A 35 33.93 6.04 -16.47
C THR A 35 34.23 4.75 -17.23
N CYS A 36 34.29 3.60 -16.52
CA CYS A 36 34.61 2.31 -17.13
C CYS A 36 33.40 1.42 -17.42
N GLY A 37 32.23 1.75 -16.87
CA GLY A 37 31.00 0.98 -17.07
C GLY A 37 30.87 -0.28 -16.21
N GLU A 38 31.87 -0.61 -15.37
CA GLU A 38 31.82 -1.79 -14.49
C GLU A 38 30.70 -1.65 -13.45
N ARG A 39 30.09 -2.78 -13.07
CA ARG A 39 28.94 -2.83 -12.17
C ARG A 39 29.20 -3.81 -11.03
N SER A 40 28.72 -3.46 -9.84
CA SER A 40 28.68 -4.38 -8.71
C SER A 40 27.71 -5.55 -8.94
N ALA A 41 27.86 -6.60 -8.15
CA ALA A 41 26.78 -7.55 -7.94
C ALA A 41 25.57 -6.84 -7.31
N ASP A 42 24.38 -7.34 -7.58
CA ASP A 42 23.15 -6.88 -6.94
C ASP A 42 23.12 -7.34 -5.48
N THR A 43 22.73 -6.42 -4.59
CA THR A 43 22.68 -6.63 -3.14
C THR A 43 21.34 -6.16 -2.60
N ALA A 44 20.92 -6.67 -1.43
CA ALA A 44 19.73 -6.18 -0.76
C ALA A 44 20.00 -4.81 -0.09
N ASP A 45 21.25 -4.54 0.27
CA ASP A 45 21.64 -3.35 1.00
C ASP A 45 22.24 -2.28 0.06
N ALA A 46 21.79 -1.04 0.20
CA ALA A 46 22.34 0.09 -0.55
C ALA A 46 23.80 0.37 -0.14
N ASP A 47 24.14 0.16 1.12
CA ASP A 47 25.47 0.47 1.67
C ASP A 47 26.53 -0.46 1.06
N ASP A 48 26.21 -1.73 0.82
CA ASP A 48 27.11 -2.67 0.15
C ASP A 48 27.45 -2.21 -1.28
N ALA A 49 26.46 -1.70 -2.01
CA ALA A 49 26.65 -1.16 -3.35
C ALA A 49 27.47 0.15 -3.34
N GLN A 50 27.25 1.02 -2.35
CA GLN A 50 28.06 2.22 -2.15
C GLN A 50 29.51 1.88 -1.79
N MET A 51 29.71 0.88 -0.93
CA MET A 51 31.02 0.39 -0.55
C MET A 51 31.78 -0.20 -1.74
N TRP A 52 31.09 -0.86 -2.66
CA TRP A 52 31.69 -1.27 -3.94
C TRP A 52 32.19 -0.06 -4.74
N CYS A 53 31.39 1.00 -4.88
CA CYS A 53 31.79 2.22 -5.58
C CYS A 53 33.04 2.87 -4.95
N LEU A 54 33.08 2.96 -3.61
CA LEU A 54 34.24 3.51 -2.89
C LEU A 54 35.50 2.66 -3.07
N LYS A 55 35.37 1.33 -3.00
CA LYS A 55 36.48 0.41 -3.27
C LYS A 55 36.98 0.55 -4.71
N HIS A 56 36.07 0.64 -5.67
CA HIS A 56 36.41 0.84 -7.08
C HIS A 56 37.12 2.18 -7.30
N ALA A 57 36.68 3.26 -6.64
CA ALA A 57 37.33 4.56 -6.68
C ALA A 57 38.77 4.50 -6.13
N GLY A 58 38.97 3.77 -5.03
CA GLY A 58 40.30 3.58 -4.45
C GLY A 58 41.27 2.81 -5.36
N LEU A 59 40.75 1.90 -6.20
CA LEU A 59 41.56 1.07 -7.09
C LEU A 59 41.82 1.73 -8.46
N THR A 60 40.87 2.50 -8.98
CA THR A 60 40.90 3.00 -10.37
C THR A 60 41.04 4.52 -10.47
N HIS A 61 40.88 5.24 -9.35
CA HIS A 61 40.79 6.70 -9.31
C HIS A 61 39.64 7.31 -10.13
N HIS A 62 38.65 6.52 -10.53
CA HIS A 62 37.42 7.04 -11.13
C HIS A 62 36.56 7.76 -10.09
N SER A 63 35.89 8.83 -10.50
CA SER A 63 35.11 9.70 -9.60
C SER A 63 33.59 9.68 -9.85
N GLY A 64 33.13 9.18 -11.01
CA GLY A 64 31.71 9.15 -11.37
C GLY A 64 31.07 7.79 -11.12
N TYR A 65 29.99 7.76 -10.33
CA TYR A 65 29.24 6.54 -10.00
C TYR A 65 27.73 6.79 -10.03
N GLU A 66 26.98 5.77 -10.45
CA GLU A 66 25.53 5.69 -10.37
C GLU A 66 25.16 4.61 -9.34
N LEU A 67 24.24 4.93 -8.43
CA LEU A 67 23.62 3.98 -7.51
C LEU A 67 22.17 3.79 -7.94
N SER A 68 21.81 2.55 -8.27
CA SER A 68 20.49 2.21 -8.79
C SER A 68 19.79 1.21 -7.88
N ALA A 69 18.51 1.47 -7.61
CA ALA A 69 17.61 0.60 -6.87
C ALA A 69 16.54 0.06 -7.82
N PHE A 70 16.23 -1.23 -7.73
CA PHE A 70 15.25 -1.86 -8.61
C PHE A 70 14.43 -2.92 -7.88
N GLN A 71 13.19 -3.10 -8.32
CA GLN A 71 12.24 -4.07 -7.79
C GLN A 71 11.62 -4.88 -8.92
N TYR A 72 11.25 -6.12 -8.61
CA TYR A 72 10.63 -7.03 -9.56
C TYR A 72 9.10 -7.02 -9.43
N PHE A 73 8.42 -7.07 -10.58
CA PHE A 73 6.97 -7.06 -10.69
C PHE A 73 6.49 -8.18 -11.61
N ASN A 74 5.35 -8.77 -11.26
CA ASN A 74 4.58 -9.63 -12.16
C ASN A 74 3.51 -8.78 -12.86
N ALA A 75 3.34 -9.00 -14.16
CA ALA A 75 2.25 -8.41 -14.93
C ALA A 75 1.08 -9.41 -15.03
N ALA A 76 -0.13 -8.92 -14.77
CA ALA A 76 -1.36 -9.68 -14.96
C ALA A 76 -2.37 -8.84 -15.76
N MET A 77 -3.17 -9.51 -16.60
CA MET A 77 -4.32 -8.85 -17.23
C MET A 77 -5.40 -8.62 -16.18
N THR A 78 -5.94 -7.41 -16.13
CA THR A 78 -7.14 -7.13 -15.36
C THR A 78 -8.31 -7.77 -16.09
N ASP A 79 -9.02 -8.70 -15.45
CA ASP A 79 -10.29 -9.16 -15.99
C ASP A 79 -11.31 -8.02 -15.84
N PRO A 80 -11.90 -7.50 -16.92
CA PRO A 80 -12.94 -6.48 -16.84
C PRO A 80 -14.25 -6.97 -16.16
N GLY A 81 -14.29 -8.20 -15.62
CA GLY A 81 -15.46 -8.79 -14.97
C GLY A 81 -15.51 -8.73 -13.43
N GLU A 82 -14.46 -8.29 -12.74
CA GLU A 82 -14.42 -8.26 -11.27
C GLU A 82 -14.69 -6.84 -10.72
N GLU A 83 -15.89 -6.33 -10.99
CA GLU A 83 -16.44 -5.26 -10.15
C GLU A 83 -16.55 -5.84 -8.73
N PRO A 84 -15.85 -5.31 -7.71
CA PRO A 84 -16.17 -5.69 -6.35
C PRO A 84 -17.61 -5.26 -6.15
N HIS A 85 -18.51 -6.23 -5.98
CA HIS A 85 -19.83 -5.97 -5.45
C HIS A 85 -19.64 -5.41 -4.04
N ALA A 86 -19.34 -4.12 -3.96
CA ALA A 86 -19.51 -3.33 -2.77
C ALA A 86 -20.99 -3.50 -2.45
N ASN A 87 -21.27 -4.38 -1.47
CA ASN A 87 -22.50 -4.24 -0.72
C ASN A 87 -22.35 -2.84 -0.09
N TRP A 88 -22.94 -1.86 -0.75
CA TRP A 88 -23.26 -0.64 -0.05
C TRP A 88 -24.44 -1.07 0.81
N THR A 89 -24.17 -1.43 2.06
CA THR A 89 -25.21 -1.26 3.05
C THR A 89 -25.19 0.22 3.33
N GLU A 90 -26.14 0.95 2.74
CA GLU A 90 -26.41 2.36 2.99
C GLU A 90 -26.40 2.59 4.50
N VAL A 91 -25.33 3.18 5.04
CA VAL A 91 -25.41 3.84 6.34
C VAL A 91 -26.07 5.17 6.03
N THR A 92 -27.40 5.19 6.09
CA THR A 92 -28.15 6.45 6.12
C THR A 92 -27.61 7.25 7.32
N PRO A 93 -27.00 8.42 7.14
CA PRO A 93 -26.71 9.27 8.28
C PRO A 93 -28.07 9.70 8.85
N ARG A 94 -28.38 9.34 10.09
CA ARG A 94 -29.49 9.96 10.80
C ARG A 94 -29.22 11.46 10.82
N LEU A 95 -30.08 12.24 10.16
CA LEU A 95 -30.16 13.68 10.36
C LEU A 95 -30.28 13.93 11.87
N GLY A 96 -29.20 14.42 12.46
CA GLY A 96 -29.11 14.63 13.91
C GLY A 96 -27.77 15.23 14.32
N ALA A 97 -27.17 16.05 13.46
CA ALA A 97 -26.08 16.92 13.86
C ALA A 97 -26.71 18.19 14.44
N GLU A 98 -26.86 18.22 15.76
CA GLU A 98 -27.23 19.41 16.51
C GLU A 98 -26.03 20.38 16.49
N CYS A 99 -26.27 21.62 16.04
CA CYS A 99 -25.26 22.67 15.90
C CYS A 99 -24.67 23.11 17.27
N PRO A 100 -23.38 23.47 17.35
CA PRO A 100 -22.79 23.97 18.58
C PRO A 100 -23.16 25.46 18.77
N GLY A 101 -24.08 25.77 19.69
CA GLY A 101 -24.39 27.18 19.99
C GLY A 101 -25.70 27.50 20.73
N GLY A 102 -26.31 26.56 21.44
CA GLY A 102 -27.55 26.79 22.22
C GLY A 102 -27.29 27.05 23.72
N PRO A 103 -28.10 27.87 24.40
CA PRO A 103 -27.89 28.22 25.80
C PRO A 103 -28.11 27.04 26.75
N ARG A 104 -27.35 27.07 27.85
CA ARG A 104 -27.26 26.06 28.93
C ARG A 104 -28.65 25.72 29.54
N PRO A 105 -28.96 24.44 29.79
CA PRO A 105 -30.28 24.03 30.29
C PRO A 105 -30.49 24.39 31.78
N PRO A 106 -31.72 24.66 32.23
CA PRO A 106 -32.01 24.76 33.65
C PRO A 106 -32.00 23.39 34.33
N ALA A 107 -31.46 23.36 35.54
CA ALA A 107 -31.40 22.18 36.41
C ALA A 107 -32.80 21.69 36.78
N ALA A 108 -33.07 20.41 36.55
CA ALA A 108 -34.25 19.72 37.07
C ALA A 108 -33.82 18.69 38.12
N THR A 109 -34.21 18.99 39.36
CA THR A 109 -33.95 18.28 40.60
C THR A 109 -34.69 16.93 40.68
N HIS A 110 -33.97 15.92 41.18
CA HIS A 110 -34.36 14.63 41.77
C HIS A 110 -35.80 14.08 41.61
N ARG A 111 -35.87 12.79 41.23
CA ARG A 111 -36.64 11.80 42.01
C ARG A 111 -35.84 10.54 42.31
N ARG A 112 -36.09 10.05 43.52
CA ARG A 112 -35.37 9.07 44.33
C ARG A 112 -36.16 7.75 44.31
N GLY A 113 -35.48 6.62 44.18
CA GLY A 113 -35.93 5.30 44.64
C GLY A 113 -34.70 4.38 44.69
N THR A 114 -34.12 4.01 45.85
CA THR A 114 -34.51 3.00 46.87
C THR A 114 -34.92 1.66 46.23
N GLY A 115 -34.24 0.51 46.33
CA GLY A 115 -33.09 0.01 47.12
C GLY A 115 -32.73 -1.41 46.59
N PRO A 116 -32.35 -2.41 47.41
CA PRO A 116 -30.97 -2.73 47.83
C PRO A 116 -30.50 -4.19 47.52
N GLY A 117 -29.26 -4.53 47.90
CA GLY A 117 -28.72 -5.89 48.08
C GLY A 117 -27.37 -6.09 47.37
N ASP A 118 -26.22 -5.80 48.00
CA ASP A 118 -25.47 -6.64 48.96
C ASP A 118 -25.10 -8.03 48.42
N GLY A 119 -23.79 -8.30 48.28
CA GLY A 119 -23.31 -9.63 47.89
C GLY A 119 -21.82 -9.71 47.51
N GLU A 120 -20.97 -9.60 48.52
CA GLU A 120 -19.51 -9.73 48.54
C GLU A 120 -18.97 -11.15 48.29
N ARG A 121 -17.76 -11.27 47.67
CA ARG A 121 -16.62 -12.24 47.85
C ARG A 121 -16.00 -12.71 46.52
N VAL A 122 -14.69 -12.52 46.22
CA VAL A 122 -13.46 -13.18 46.77
C VAL A 122 -13.46 -14.69 46.51
N SER A 123 -12.47 -15.39 45.91
CA SER A 123 -11.21 -15.12 45.18
C SER A 123 -10.85 -16.44 44.41
N PRO A 124 -9.60 -16.98 44.31
CA PRO A 124 -8.97 -17.34 43.03
C PRO A 124 -8.60 -18.85 42.88
N GLY A 125 -8.13 -19.25 41.71
CA GLY A 125 -7.41 -20.52 41.46
C GLY A 125 -7.07 -20.57 39.98
N GLY A 126 -5.83 -20.75 39.51
CA GLY A 126 -4.69 -21.52 40.01
C GLY A 126 -4.31 -22.47 38.85
N PRO A 127 -3.07 -22.45 38.32
CA PRO A 127 -2.73 -23.21 37.11
C PRO A 127 -2.43 -24.68 37.43
N GLY A 128 -2.82 -25.56 36.51
CA GLY A 128 -2.36 -26.95 36.43
C GLY A 128 -1.29 -27.13 35.36
#